data_AF-A0A819RX47-F1
#
_entry.id   AF-A0A819RX47-F1
#
_cell.length_a   1.000
_cell.length_b   1.000
_cell.length_c   1.000
_cell.angle_alpha   90.00
_cell.angle_beta   90.00
_cell.angle_gamma   90.00
#
_symmetry.space_group_name_H-M   'P 1'
#
loop_
_entity.id
_entity.type
_entity.pdbx_description
1 polymer ?
#
loop_
_entity_poly.entity_id
_entity_poly.type
_entity_poly.pdbx_seq_one_letter_code
_entity_poly.pdbx_strand_id
1 'polypeptide(L)'
;MFDYLVATTIVLDEETYESKQPLEYLPYDQAANFYAQIGNNTGYIMHPEEILADNFVLWMIATKNPNRLRTPTVVQNMNDIIVRSIK
;
A
#
# COMPACT_ATOMS: atom_id res chain seq x y z
N MET A 1 14.14 -2.39 12.07
CA MET A 1 14.11 -0.91 12.13
C MET A 1 14.87 -0.50 13.37
N PHE A 2 15.64 0.58 13.32
CA PHE A 2 16.42 1.01 14.50
C PHE A 2 15.49 1.64 15.54
N ASP A 3 15.75 1.40 16.83
CA ASP A 3 14.88 1.84 17.94
C ASP A 3 14.75 3.38 18.06
N TYR A 4 15.64 4.13 17.41
CA TYR A 4 15.62 5.59 17.39
C TYR A 4 14.83 6.20 16.23
N LEU A 5 14.32 5.39 15.31
CA LEU A 5 13.66 5.86 14.09
C LEU A 5 12.19 5.45 14.14
N VAL A 6 11.31 6.43 14.34
CA VAL A 6 9.86 6.23 14.37
C VAL A 6 9.27 6.76 13.07
N ALA A 7 8.83 5.86 12.18
CA ALA A 7 8.07 6.25 11.00
C ALA A 7 6.63 6.61 11.40
N THR A 8 6.18 7.77 10.95
CA THR A 8 4.82 8.26 11.13
C THR A 8 4.31 8.82 9.81
N THR A 9 3.00 8.84 9.66
CA THR A 9 2.31 9.48 8.54
C THR A 9 1.91 10.91 8.91
N ILE A 10 1.94 11.82 7.95
CA ILE A 10 1.41 13.18 8.08
C ILE A 10 -0.01 13.18 7.49
N VAL A 11 -0.96 13.80 8.21
CA VAL A 11 -2.33 13.94 7.72
C VAL A 11 -2.40 15.13 6.76
N LEU A 12 -2.92 14.86 5.56
CA LEU A 12 -3.19 15.86 4.55
C LEU A 12 -4.65 16.29 4.61
N ASP A 13 -4.92 17.52 4.17
CA ASP A 13 -6.26 17.98 3.86
C ASP A 13 -6.79 17.26 2.62
N GLU A 14 -8.05 16.80 2.65
CA GLU A 14 -8.61 16.00 1.56
C GLU A 14 -8.91 16.80 0.30
N GLU A 15 -9.13 18.11 0.41
CA GLU A 15 -9.46 18.97 -0.71
C GLU A 15 -8.20 19.54 -1.37
N THR A 16 -7.24 20.00 -0.56
CA THR A 16 -6.02 20.65 -1.06
C THR A 16 -4.83 19.71 -1.23
N TYR A 17 -4.86 18.53 -0.59
CA TYR A 17 -3.72 17.61 -0.47
C TYR A 17 -2.48 18.24 0.19
N GLU A 18 -2.64 19.37 0.89
CA GLU A 18 -1.59 20.00 1.68
C GLU A 18 -1.57 19.46 3.11
N SER A 19 -0.44 19.59 3.81
CA SER A 19 -0.36 19.23 5.22
C SER A 19 -1.31 20.06 6.06
N LYS A 20 -2.12 19.42 6.92
CA LYS A 20 -2.98 20.15 7.86
C LYS A 20 -2.17 21.09 8.76
N GLN A 21 -2.75 22.23 9.11
CA GLN A 21 -2.22 23.15 10.10
C GLN A 21 -3.20 23.28 11.28
N PRO A 22 -2.80 22.92 12.51
CA PRO A 22 -1.49 22.39 12.91
C PRO A 22 -1.19 21.00 12.33
N LEU A 23 0.09 20.64 12.23
CA LEU A 23 0.52 19.33 11.75
C LEU A 23 -0.06 18.23 12.63
N GLU A 24 -0.76 17.30 12.00
CA GLU A 24 -1.30 16.10 12.61
C GLU A 24 -0.52 14.88 12.10
N TYR A 25 -0.07 14.04 13.02
CA TYR A 25 0.69 12.83 12.73
C TYR A 25 -0.12 11.61 13.15
N LEU A 26 -0.19 10.62 12.27
CA LEU A 26 -0.80 9.32 12.55
C LEU A 26 0.29 8.25 12.59
N PRO A 27 0.33 7.39 13.62
CA PRO A 27 1.10 6.16 13.60
C PRO A 27 0.82 5.38 12.31
N TYR A 28 1.87 4.79 11.74
CA TYR A 28 1.77 4.17 10.42
C TYR A 28 0.71 3.06 10.39
N ASP A 29 0.51 2.33 11.49
CA ASP A 29 -0.49 1.27 11.67
C ASP A 29 -1.93 1.78 11.77
N GLN A 30 -2.12 3.09 11.95
CA GLN A 30 -3.43 3.76 12.00
C GLN A 30 -3.79 4.49 10.70
N ALA A 31 -2.90 4.50 9.71
CA ALA A 31 -3.12 5.13 8.40
C ALA A 31 -4.03 4.27 7.50
N ALA A 32 -5.31 4.12 7.88
CA ALA A 32 -6.26 3.26 7.19
C ALA A 32 -6.39 3.60 5.69
N ASN A 33 -6.41 4.89 5.33
CA ASN A 33 -6.53 5.35 3.94
C ASN A 33 -5.32 4.96 3.08
N PHE A 34 -4.13 4.86 3.69
CA PHE A 34 -2.92 4.40 3.00
C PHE A 34 -3.02 2.90 2.71
N TYR A 35 -3.31 2.10 3.74
CA TYR A 35 -3.43 0.64 3.59
C TYR A 35 -4.63 0.19 2.75
N ALA A 36 -5.68 1.01 2.65
CA ALA A 36 -6.77 0.76 1.72
C ALA A 36 -6.28 0.75 0.25
N GLN A 37 -5.27 1.56 -0.08
CA GLN A 37 -4.73 1.65 -1.43
C GLN A 37 -3.66 0.59 -1.69
N ILE A 38 -2.70 0.43 -0.78
CA ILE A 38 -1.54 -0.43 -1.00
C ILE A 38 -1.74 -1.88 -0.51
N GLY A 39 -2.74 -2.11 0.34
CA GLY A 39 -2.94 -3.36 1.06
C GLY A 39 -1.87 -3.66 2.10
N ASN A 40 -1.94 -4.88 2.65
CA ASN A 40 -1.04 -5.37 3.71
C ASN A 40 -0.29 -6.64 3.29
N ASN A 41 -0.11 -6.85 1.98
CA ASN A 41 0.60 -8.02 1.44
C ASN A 41 2.11 -7.95 1.73
N THR A 42 2.64 -6.74 1.83
CA THR A 42 4.07 -6.46 2.05
C THR A 42 4.23 -5.87 3.46
N GLY A 43 5.39 -6.08 4.09
CA GLY A 43 5.75 -5.43 5.35
C GLY A 43 6.51 -4.12 5.15
N TYR A 44 6.59 -3.64 3.90
CA TYR A 44 7.39 -2.50 3.50
C TYR A 44 6.48 -1.32 3.15
N ILE A 45 6.77 -0.13 3.69
CA ILE A 45 5.84 1.01 3.67
C ILE A 45 6.46 2.31 3.13
N MET A 46 7.77 2.32 2.82
CA MET A 46 8.50 3.58 2.61
C MET A 46 8.41 4.13 1.19
N HIS A 47 8.30 3.27 0.17
CA HIS A 47 8.25 3.70 -1.23
C HIS A 47 7.12 3.00 -1.98
N PRO A 48 6.11 3.74 -2.49
CA PRO A 48 4.99 3.18 -3.22
C PRO A 48 5.39 2.27 -4.39
N GLU A 49 6.46 2.63 -5.10
CA GLU A 49 6.98 1.89 -6.25
C GLU A 49 7.51 0.50 -5.84
N GLU A 50 8.17 0.40 -4.68
CA GLU A 50 8.68 -0.86 -4.15
C GLU A 50 7.54 -1.75 -3.66
N ILE A 51 6.51 -1.16 -3.04
CA ILE A 51 5.30 -1.87 -2.61
C ILE A 51 4.53 -2.42 -3.82
N LEU A 52 4.47 -1.64 -4.90
CA LEU A 52 3.87 -2.07 -6.16
C LEU A 52 4.65 -3.22 -6.79
N ALA A 53 5.99 -3.12 -6.82
CA ALA A 53 6.86 -4.16 -7.36
C ALA A 53 6.70 -5.49 -6.59
N ASP A 54 6.65 -5.44 -5.26
CA ASP A 54 6.41 -6.63 -4.43
C ASP A 54 5.02 -7.24 -4.68
N ASN A 55 3.98 -6.42 -4.75
CA ASN A 55 2.63 -6.90 -5.10
C ASN A 55 2.59 -7.49 -6.52
N PHE A 56 3.38 -6.97 -7.46
CA PHE A 56 3.51 -7.52 -8.80
C PHE A 56 4.18 -8.91 -8.80
N VAL A 57 5.25 -9.08 -8.03
CA VAL A 57 5.87 -10.40 -7.83
C VAL A 57 4.87 -11.37 -7.20
N LEU A 58 4.13 -10.92 -6.19
CA LEU A 58 3.06 -11.72 -5.58
C LEU A 58 1.97 -12.07 -6.59
N TRP A 59 1.54 -11.16 -7.46
CA TRP A 59 0.58 -11.48 -8.53
C TRP A 59 1.08 -12.59 -9.45
N MET A 60 2.33 -12.50 -9.92
CA MET A 60 2.92 -13.51 -10.80
C MET A 60 2.95 -14.91 -10.14
N ILE A 61 3.23 -14.98 -8.84
CA ILE A 61 3.39 -16.25 -8.10
C ILE A 61 2.05 -16.77 -7.53
N ALA A 62 1.18 -15.88 -7.06
CA ALA A 62 -0.03 -16.19 -6.30
C ALA A 62 -1.22 -16.59 -7.17
N THR A 63 -1.14 -16.49 -8.50
CA THR A 63 -2.09 -17.14 -9.43
C THR A 63 -2.31 -18.62 -9.09
N LYS A 64 -1.37 -19.27 -8.41
CA LYS A 64 -1.48 -20.65 -7.95
C LYS A 64 -2.21 -20.83 -6.61
N ASN A 65 -2.21 -19.84 -5.70
CA ASN A 65 -2.80 -19.94 -4.35
C ASN A 65 -3.09 -18.55 -3.74
N PRO A 66 -4.17 -17.86 -4.16
CA PRO A 66 -4.47 -16.48 -3.72
C PRO A 66 -4.86 -16.35 -2.24
N ASN A 67 -5.30 -17.45 -1.60
CA ASN A 67 -5.72 -17.46 -0.18
C ASN A 67 -4.57 -17.23 0.82
N ARG A 68 -3.31 -17.14 0.36
CA ARG A 68 -2.14 -16.86 1.20
C ARG A 68 -1.83 -15.37 1.32
N LEU A 69 -2.52 -14.52 0.58
CA LEU A 69 -2.32 -13.07 0.60
C LEU A 69 -3.15 -12.44 1.71
N ARG A 70 -2.56 -11.47 2.41
CA ARG A 70 -3.25 -10.70 3.47
C ARG A 70 -4.29 -9.75 2.88
N THR A 71 -4.05 -9.27 1.67
CA THR A 71 -4.95 -8.40 0.91
C THR A 71 -5.01 -8.88 -0.54
N PRO A 72 -5.77 -9.95 -0.82
CA PRO A 72 -5.86 -10.53 -2.16
C PRO A 72 -6.41 -9.56 -3.22
N THR A 73 -7.23 -8.59 -2.80
CA THR A 73 -7.88 -7.60 -3.67
C THR A 73 -6.89 -6.74 -4.44
N VAL A 74 -5.74 -6.38 -3.84
CA VAL A 74 -4.69 -5.60 -4.53
C VAL A 74 -4.15 -6.35 -5.74
N VAL A 75 -3.87 -7.65 -5.56
CA VAL A 75 -3.39 -8.53 -6.62
C VAL A 75 -4.48 -8.78 -7.68
N GLN A 76 -5.74 -8.89 -7.29
CA GLN A 76 -6.88 -9.02 -8.20
C GLN A 76 -7.06 -7.76 -9.07
N ASN A 77 -7.04 -6.57 -8.47
CA ASN A 77 -7.13 -5.30 -9.18
C ASN A 77 -6.00 -5.17 -10.21
N MET A 78 -4.79 -5.57 -9.83
CA MET A 78 -3.63 -5.57 -10.72
C MET A 78 -3.83 -6.51 -11.92
N ASN A 79 -4.38 -7.71 -11.69
CA ASN A 79 -4.73 -8.65 -12.75
C ASN A 79 -5.73 -8.05 -13.74
N ASP A 80 -6.79 -7.41 -13.23
CA ASP A 80 -7.84 -6.80 -14.06
C ASP A 80 -7.29 -5.69 -14.95
N ILE A 81 -6.37 -4.88 -14.43
CA ILE A 81 -5.70 -3.82 -15.20
C ILE A 81 -4.83 -4.45 -16.30
N ILE A 82 -3.93 -5.38 -15.95
CA ILE A 82 -2.98 -5.97 -16.90
C ILE A 82 -3.70 -6.75 -18.01
N VAL A 83 -4.71 -7.56 -17.67
CA VAL A 83 -5.48 -8.34 -18.66
C VAL A 83 -6.25 -7.42 -19.61
N ARG A 84 -6.79 -6.29 -19.12
CA ARG A 84 -7.43 -5.28 -19.99
C ARG A 84 -6.43 -4.63 -20.93
N SER A 85 -5.20 -4.35 -20.47
CA SER A 85 -4.15 -3.72 -21.27
C SER A 85 -3.59 -4.60 -22.40
N ILE A 86 -3.86 -5.91 -22.38
CA ILE A 86 -3.38 -6.86 -23.39
C ILE A 86 -4.44 -7.12 -24.49
N LYS A 87 -5.69 -6.72 -24.27
CA LYS A 87 -6.78 -6.78 -25.28
C LYS A 87 -6.87 -5.50 -26.07
#